data_AF-A0A7W0ZZC3-F1
#
_entry.id   AF-A0A7W0ZZC3-F1
#
_cell.length_a   1.000
_cell.length_b   1.000
_cell.length_c   1.000
_cell.angle_alpha   90.00
_cell.angle_beta   90.00
_cell.angle_gamma   90.00
#
_symmetry.space_group_name_H-M   'P 1'
#
loop_
_entity.id
_entity.type
_entity.pdbx_description
1 polymer ?
#
loop_
_entity_poly.entity_id
_entity_poly.type
_entity_poly.pdbx_seq_one_letter_code
_entity_poly.pdbx_strand_id
1 'polypeptide(L)'
;MGDAQLSAFVFTSTAKAYTRANLNPNLAWLNEAIPVVVNEASTCNAYSTGDDIHFYKATQPSTTGQPVRQCQNTARLSDVVYHEFGHSLHANSIIDGVGAFDGALSEGMSDMFSAFITDDHGMGRGFFMSDAPLRDIGPSTPLRWPDDLTGEVHDDGEIVGGAMWTLKKAFVAQYGAEVGNAKARKVFYGALQRSVDIPTTFAEVLVADDDDGNISNGTPNMCLINNAFGTHGLADPQVTLGLTPPARDNFTISMTINPPAGSEACANAATVQTAEVEWKKRDGQTTKIVLDGAGTSYTGVIPTQPAGTIVEYKVSVKLSDGSAISYPHNEADEFYQFYVGDVEKLWCADFENGADDWTHGALPANRDEWEVGRPMGLAGDPKSAHGGQNVFGVDLTLDGMYRRNAQLWAESPEIDLQGKTNVRLQYYRWLGVEDGFFDNARVMANGAKVWSNYASPTETMNGKDHADKEWRFHDIDLAAQAASGKVRLRFELDSDPGLNLGGWTLDDVCIVAAAPAPTCGNGNLDEGEACDDGNIDDGDACAATCDLPGTGGDDTGCCSVGATPGGAAFLSLFTLGALLRRRKRNN
;
A
#
# COMPACT_ATOMS: atom_id res chain seq x y z
N MET A 1 37.95 11.88 33.44
CA MET A 1 36.77 11.09 33.82
C MET A 1 35.56 11.96 34.15
N GLY A 2 35.69 13.08 34.88
CA GLY A 2 34.51 13.89 35.29
C GLY A 2 33.79 14.74 34.23
N ASP A 3 34.31 14.84 33.00
CA ASP A 3 33.70 15.66 31.94
C ASP A 3 32.52 14.94 31.25
N ALA A 4 32.56 13.60 31.13
CA ALA A 4 31.53 12.84 30.42
C ALA A 4 30.16 12.87 31.13
N GLN A 5 30.14 12.76 32.46
CA GLN A 5 28.90 12.90 33.25
C GLN A 5 28.28 14.29 33.07
N LEU A 6 29.12 15.34 33.12
CA LEU A 6 28.65 16.72 32.98
C LEU A 6 28.13 16.98 31.57
N SER A 7 28.89 16.61 30.54
CA SER A 7 28.47 16.72 29.13
C SER A 7 27.13 16.03 28.90
N ALA A 8 27.02 14.75 29.26
CA ALA A 8 25.79 13.99 29.06
C ALA A 8 24.62 14.62 29.80
N PHE A 9 24.80 15.01 31.07
CA PHE A 9 23.74 15.69 31.83
C PHE A 9 23.26 16.98 31.15
N VAL A 10 24.19 17.83 30.69
CA VAL A 10 23.85 19.10 30.03
C VAL A 10 23.17 18.86 28.68
N PHE A 11 23.71 17.97 27.85
CA PHE A 11 23.17 17.70 26.52
C PHE A 11 21.80 17.00 26.61
N THR A 12 21.64 15.96 27.43
CA THR A 12 20.34 15.30 27.63
C THR A 12 19.30 16.27 28.19
N SER A 13 19.68 17.15 29.14
CA SER A 13 18.77 18.18 29.64
C SER A 13 18.37 19.18 28.56
N THR A 14 19.28 19.48 27.63
CA THR A 14 19.05 20.39 26.49
C THR A 14 18.08 19.76 25.50
N ALA A 15 18.29 18.48 25.11
CA ALA A 15 17.37 17.73 24.25
C ALA A 15 15.97 17.64 24.88
N LYS A 16 15.88 17.30 26.16
CA LYS A 16 14.63 17.24 26.91
C LYS A 16 13.89 18.59 26.93
N ALA A 17 14.60 19.68 27.18
CA ALA A 17 14.03 21.02 27.15
C ALA A 17 13.58 21.42 25.74
N TYR A 18 14.37 21.08 24.71
CA TYR A 18 14.06 21.32 23.32
C TYR A 18 12.77 20.63 22.90
N THR A 19 12.62 19.34 23.20
CA THR A 19 11.41 18.55 22.88
C THR A 19 10.17 19.16 23.53
N ARG A 20 10.25 19.54 24.81
CA ARG A 20 9.12 20.20 25.50
C ARG A 20 8.74 21.52 24.87
N ALA A 21 9.73 22.33 24.48
CA ALA A 21 9.48 23.67 23.95
C ALA A 21 9.00 23.66 22.49
N ASN A 22 9.42 22.68 21.69
CA ASN A 22 9.33 22.75 20.24
C ASN A 22 8.54 21.61 19.57
N LEU A 23 8.33 20.49 20.25
CA LEU A 23 7.67 19.30 19.68
C LEU A 23 6.40 18.96 20.44
N ASN A 24 6.53 18.49 21.69
CA ASN A 24 5.39 18.07 22.50
C ASN A 24 5.62 18.38 23.98
N PRO A 25 5.00 19.46 24.51
CA PRO A 25 5.12 19.80 25.94
C PRO A 25 4.42 18.81 26.87
N ASN A 26 3.51 17.98 26.34
CA ASN A 26 2.65 17.08 27.13
C ASN A 26 3.10 15.61 27.07
N LEU A 27 4.24 15.32 26.45
CA LEU A 27 4.76 13.95 26.36
C LEU A 27 5.11 13.44 27.77
N ALA A 28 4.36 12.43 28.24
CA ALA A 28 4.41 11.99 29.63
C ALA A 28 5.81 11.52 30.07
N TRP A 29 6.51 10.79 29.20
CA TRP A 29 7.89 10.33 29.42
C TRP A 29 8.85 11.46 29.78
N LEU A 30 8.65 12.67 29.24
CA LEU A 30 9.49 13.82 29.58
C LEU A 30 9.33 14.24 31.05
N ASN A 31 8.32 13.80 31.80
CA ASN A 31 8.19 14.11 33.23
C ASN A 31 9.00 13.17 34.13
N GLU A 32 9.40 12.02 33.61
CA GLU A 32 10.19 11.04 34.35
C GLU A 32 11.68 11.38 34.36
N ALA A 33 12.43 10.74 35.26
CA ALA A 33 13.87 10.76 35.23
C ALA A 33 14.36 9.88 34.07
N ILE A 34 15.20 10.42 33.18
CA ILE A 34 15.79 9.68 32.07
C ILE A 34 17.17 9.19 32.54
N PRO A 35 17.39 7.87 32.69
CA PRO A 35 18.70 7.34 33.05
C PRO A 35 19.72 7.63 31.95
N VAL A 36 20.91 8.05 32.37
CA VAL A 36 22.03 8.34 31.46
C VAL A 36 23.26 7.62 32.00
N VAL A 37 23.73 6.61 31.28
CA VAL A 37 24.89 5.80 31.69
C VAL A 37 26.09 6.19 30.84
N VAL A 38 27.19 6.55 31.49
CA VAL A 38 28.42 7.02 30.82
C VAL A 38 29.64 6.23 31.27
N ASN A 39 30.67 6.22 30.42
CA ASN A 39 31.93 5.51 30.64
C ASN A 39 31.77 3.99 30.73
N GLU A 40 30.83 3.42 29.98
CA GLU A 40 30.72 1.96 29.95
C GLU A 40 31.99 1.29 29.42
N ALA A 41 32.18 0.03 29.80
CA ALA A 41 33.41 -0.72 29.58
C ALA A 41 33.57 -1.26 28.13
N SER A 42 33.03 -0.54 27.14
CA SER A 42 33.23 -0.76 25.71
C SER A 42 33.72 0.53 25.05
N THR A 43 33.89 0.57 23.73
CA THR A 43 34.41 1.75 23.00
C THR A 43 33.72 1.90 21.65
N CYS A 44 33.71 3.11 21.09
CA CYS A 44 33.24 3.38 19.73
C CYS A 44 31.75 3.09 19.49
N ASN A 45 30.90 3.30 20.51
CA ASN A 45 29.46 3.28 20.31
C ASN A 45 28.73 4.13 21.36
N ALA A 46 27.46 4.38 21.09
CA ALA A 46 26.44 4.78 22.04
C ALA A 46 25.15 4.03 21.66
N TYR A 47 24.16 3.99 22.55
CA TYR A 47 22.86 3.40 22.22
C TYR A 47 21.76 3.92 23.15
N SER A 48 20.53 3.78 22.69
CA SER A 48 19.30 3.93 23.47
C SER A 48 18.58 2.59 23.64
N THR A 49 17.90 2.39 24.75
CA THR A 49 16.98 1.25 24.93
C THR A 49 15.51 1.61 24.72
N GLY A 50 15.24 2.86 24.31
CA GLY A 50 13.89 3.44 24.26
C GLY A 50 13.58 4.34 25.45
N ASP A 51 14.09 4.02 26.65
CA ASP A 51 13.80 4.79 27.88
C ASP A 51 15.04 5.38 28.57
N ASP A 52 16.22 4.85 28.26
CA ASP A 52 17.51 5.34 28.74
C ASP A 52 18.54 5.42 27.60
N ILE A 53 19.66 6.09 27.88
CA ILE A 53 20.74 6.34 26.92
C ILE A 53 22.12 6.02 27.52
N HIS A 54 22.96 5.41 26.72
CA HIS A 54 24.19 4.74 27.13
C HIS A 54 25.38 5.16 26.27
N PHE A 55 26.51 5.45 26.92
CA PHE A 55 27.69 6.01 26.26
C PHE A 55 29.00 5.32 26.67
N TYR A 56 29.76 4.91 25.66
CA TYR A 56 31.02 4.20 25.84
C TYR A 56 32.18 5.15 26.13
N LYS A 57 33.18 4.64 26.87
CA LYS A 57 34.40 5.41 27.19
C LYS A 57 35.26 5.63 25.94
N ALA A 58 36.10 6.65 26.01
CA ALA A 58 37.12 6.89 24.98
C ALA A 58 38.07 5.69 24.86
N THR A 59 38.47 5.40 23.62
CA THR A 59 39.42 4.32 23.36
C THR A 59 40.78 4.65 23.93
N GLN A 60 41.40 3.70 24.63
CA GLN A 60 42.77 3.84 25.10
C GLN A 60 43.76 3.53 23.96
N PRO A 61 44.87 4.27 23.85
CA PRO A 61 45.94 3.92 22.91
C PRO A 61 46.40 2.48 23.11
N SER A 62 46.69 1.79 22.00
CA SER A 62 47.19 0.41 22.03
C SER A 62 48.49 0.32 22.83
N THR A 63 48.51 -0.52 23.86
CA THR A 63 49.71 -0.82 24.65
C THR A 63 50.50 -2.01 24.09
N THR A 64 49.95 -2.73 23.12
CA THR A 64 50.50 -3.97 22.53
C THR A 64 50.94 -3.81 21.08
N GLY A 65 50.83 -2.60 20.50
CA GLY A 65 51.18 -2.31 19.11
C GLY A 65 50.15 -2.78 18.08
N GLN A 66 49.05 -3.40 18.50
CA GLN A 66 47.92 -3.73 17.62
C GLN A 66 47.17 -2.45 17.22
N PRO A 67 46.72 -2.29 15.96
CA PRO A 67 45.90 -1.16 15.58
C PRO A 67 44.56 -1.23 16.32
N VAL A 68 44.25 -0.18 17.10
CA VAL A 68 42.95 -0.01 17.75
C VAL A 68 42.32 1.25 17.16
N ARG A 69 41.09 1.13 16.66
CA ARG A 69 40.32 2.27 16.15
C ARG A 69 40.09 3.26 17.29
N GLN A 70 40.61 4.48 17.16
CA GLN A 70 40.52 5.48 18.21
C GLN A 70 39.18 6.20 18.15
N CYS A 71 38.43 6.18 19.26
CA CYS A 71 37.16 6.88 19.39
C CYS A 71 37.12 7.75 20.64
N GLN A 72 36.45 8.89 20.55
CA GLN A 72 36.14 9.75 21.69
C GLN A 72 35.17 9.06 22.65
N ASN A 73 35.09 9.54 23.89
CA ASN A 73 33.98 9.21 24.77
C ASN A 73 32.69 9.79 24.17
N THR A 74 31.75 8.94 23.79
CA THR A 74 30.56 9.34 23.03
C THR A 74 29.63 10.26 23.81
N ALA A 75 29.69 10.23 25.14
CA ALA A 75 28.94 11.14 26.02
C ALA A 75 29.39 12.62 25.93
N ARG A 76 30.55 12.88 25.30
CA ARG A 76 31.13 14.23 25.15
C ARG A 76 30.76 14.89 23.83
N LEU A 77 30.08 14.16 22.94
CA LEU A 77 29.67 14.63 21.63
C LEU A 77 28.19 14.97 21.71
N SER A 78 27.84 16.25 21.62
CA SER A 78 26.46 16.70 21.88
C SER A 78 25.48 16.13 20.86
N ASP A 79 25.89 16.07 19.60
CA ASP A 79 25.12 15.52 18.50
C ASP A 79 24.84 14.02 18.68
N VAL A 80 25.81 13.24 19.17
CA VAL A 80 25.60 11.83 19.53
C VAL A 80 24.64 11.71 20.71
N VAL A 81 24.76 12.55 21.75
CA VAL A 81 23.83 12.50 22.88
C VAL A 81 22.39 12.88 22.45
N TYR A 82 22.24 13.83 21.52
CA TYR A 82 20.93 14.19 20.97
C TYR A 82 20.36 13.07 20.08
N HIS A 83 21.21 12.41 19.29
CA HIS A 83 20.83 11.25 18.49
C HIS A 83 20.29 10.11 19.38
N GLU A 84 21.00 9.72 20.45
CA GLU A 84 20.49 8.68 21.36
C GLU A 84 19.18 9.07 22.04
N PHE A 85 19.03 10.35 22.39
CA PHE A 85 17.76 10.87 22.87
C PHE A 85 16.66 10.78 21.80
N GLY A 86 17.01 10.96 20.53
CA GLY A 86 16.13 10.82 19.36
C GLY A 86 15.50 9.43 19.28
N HIS A 87 16.25 8.36 19.51
CA HIS A 87 15.71 7.00 19.58
C HIS A 87 14.69 6.85 20.71
N SER A 88 15.01 7.36 21.91
CA SER A 88 14.07 7.33 23.03
C SER A 88 12.82 8.17 22.74
N LEU A 89 12.98 9.32 22.08
CA LEU A 89 11.88 10.17 21.66
C LEU A 89 10.97 9.44 20.66
N HIS A 90 11.54 8.71 19.69
CA HIS A 90 10.81 7.90 18.74
C HIS A 90 9.99 6.83 19.47
N ALA A 91 10.65 5.99 20.26
CA ALA A 91 10.02 4.90 21.02
C ALA A 91 8.86 5.40 21.91
N ASN A 92 9.00 6.58 22.51
CA ASN A 92 7.99 7.16 23.41
C ASN A 92 6.93 8.01 22.69
N SER A 93 7.05 8.28 21.39
CA SER A 93 6.11 9.15 20.65
C SER A 93 5.16 8.39 19.73
N ILE A 94 5.45 7.12 19.42
CA ILE A 94 4.64 6.26 18.54
C ILE A 94 3.18 6.23 19.03
N ILE A 95 2.26 6.34 18.07
CA ILE A 95 0.84 6.12 18.30
C ILE A 95 0.55 4.64 18.02
N ASP A 96 0.19 3.90 19.06
CA ASP A 96 -0.15 2.48 18.96
C ASP A 96 -1.20 2.22 17.87
N GLY A 97 -0.92 1.24 17.00
CA GLY A 97 -1.79 0.88 15.88
C GLY A 97 -1.71 1.82 14.68
N VAL A 98 -0.87 2.86 14.72
CA VAL A 98 -0.64 3.78 13.60
C VAL A 98 0.84 3.77 13.18
N GLY A 99 1.75 4.02 14.12
CA GLY A 99 3.20 3.99 13.87
C GLY A 99 3.87 2.74 14.41
N ALA A 100 5.12 2.51 14.00
CA ALA A 100 5.94 1.41 14.50
C ALA A 100 7.41 1.83 14.64
N PHE A 101 8.14 1.17 15.55
CA PHE A 101 9.57 1.39 15.68
C PHE A 101 10.31 0.57 14.61
N ASP A 102 10.78 1.26 13.57
CA ASP A 102 11.73 0.71 12.61
C ASP A 102 13.14 1.25 12.88
N GLY A 103 14.15 0.38 12.77
CA GLY A 103 15.54 0.70 13.11
C GLY A 103 16.13 1.78 12.20
N ALA A 104 16.03 1.58 10.88
CA ALA A 104 16.61 2.51 9.90
C ALA A 104 15.87 3.85 9.89
N LEU A 105 14.54 3.82 9.97
CA LEU A 105 13.73 5.00 10.19
C LEU A 105 14.18 5.76 11.45
N SER A 106 14.37 5.04 12.56
CA SER A 106 14.76 5.64 13.83
C SER A 106 16.14 6.27 13.78
N GLU A 107 17.11 5.69 13.07
CA GLU A 107 18.45 6.26 12.85
C GLU A 107 18.34 7.63 12.16
N GLY A 108 17.66 7.68 11.01
CA GLY A 108 17.50 8.90 10.23
C GLY A 108 16.71 10.00 10.95
N MET A 109 15.65 9.62 11.67
CA MET A 109 14.87 10.56 12.49
C MET A 109 15.66 11.08 13.69
N SER A 110 16.56 10.27 14.27
CA SER A 110 17.43 10.67 15.39
C SER A 110 18.53 11.62 14.94
N ASP A 111 19.13 11.38 13.77
CA ASP A 111 20.04 12.31 13.12
C ASP A 111 19.34 13.66 12.83
N MET A 112 18.10 13.61 12.31
CA MET A 112 17.33 14.83 12.07
C MET A 112 16.97 15.58 13.36
N PHE A 113 16.60 14.87 14.44
CA PHE A 113 16.35 15.49 15.75
C PHE A 113 17.60 16.20 16.28
N SER A 114 18.78 15.57 16.16
CA SER A 114 20.06 16.18 16.49
C SER A 114 20.30 17.46 15.67
N ALA A 115 20.09 17.39 14.36
CA ALA A 115 20.25 18.50 13.42
C ALA A 115 19.28 19.68 13.66
N PHE A 116 18.13 19.44 14.30
CA PHE A 116 17.22 20.51 14.75
C PHE A 116 17.77 21.32 15.93
N ILE A 117 18.66 20.72 16.74
CA ILE A 117 19.28 21.37 17.90
C ILE A 117 20.62 22.00 17.51
N THR A 118 21.42 21.31 16.72
CA THR A 118 22.77 21.75 16.33
C THR A 118 22.79 22.69 15.13
N ASP A 119 21.75 22.62 14.28
CA ASP A 119 21.72 23.23 12.95
C ASP A 119 22.87 22.76 12.03
N ASP A 120 23.40 21.55 12.27
CA ASP A 120 24.42 20.87 11.46
C ASP A 120 23.86 19.55 10.94
N HIS A 121 24.13 19.24 9.67
CA HIS A 121 23.72 18.00 9.02
C HIS A 121 24.77 16.89 9.12
N GLY A 122 26.01 17.23 9.49
CA GLY A 122 27.05 16.24 9.75
C GLY A 122 26.98 15.71 11.18
N MET A 123 26.83 14.40 11.33
CA MET A 123 26.66 13.73 12.60
C MET A 123 27.98 13.16 13.13
N GLY A 124 28.15 13.11 14.45
CA GLY A 124 29.27 12.46 15.12
C GLY A 124 30.63 13.12 14.84
N ARG A 125 30.69 14.43 14.63
CA ARG A 125 31.98 15.10 14.44
C ARG A 125 32.82 14.95 15.70
N GLY A 126 34.07 14.50 15.55
CA GLY A 126 34.96 14.17 16.66
C GLY A 126 34.85 12.72 17.15
N PHE A 127 33.92 11.92 16.64
CA PHE A 127 33.74 10.52 17.05
C PHE A 127 35.03 9.71 16.88
N PHE A 128 35.66 9.77 15.70
CA PHE A 128 36.96 9.17 15.42
C PHE A 128 38.13 10.16 15.55
N MET A 129 38.04 11.11 16.50
CA MET A 129 39.05 12.14 16.74
C MET A 129 39.37 12.98 15.49
N SER A 130 38.36 13.21 14.66
CA SER A 130 38.42 13.93 13.39
C SER A 130 37.19 14.84 13.25
N ASP A 131 37.31 15.96 12.55
CA ASP A 131 36.19 16.88 12.26
C ASP A 131 35.30 16.37 11.11
N ALA A 132 35.72 15.29 10.44
CA ALA A 132 34.87 14.59 9.47
C ALA A 132 33.64 14.01 10.19
N PRO A 133 32.45 14.16 9.62
CA PRO A 133 31.25 13.57 10.19
C PRO A 133 31.31 12.04 10.01
N LEU A 134 30.68 11.32 10.95
CA LEU A 134 30.45 9.89 10.88
C LEU A 134 29.43 9.56 9.80
N ARG A 135 28.36 10.35 9.72
CA ARG A 135 27.26 10.30 8.73
C ARG A 135 26.84 11.70 8.34
N ASP A 136 26.20 11.86 7.18
CA ASP A 136 25.84 13.17 6.65
C ASP A 136 24.45 13.13 6.02
N ILE A 137 23.45 13.67 6.72
CA ILE A 137 22.07 13.81 6.22
C ILE A 137 21.86 15.02 5.29
N GLY A 138 22.95 15.66 4.85
CA GLY A 138 22.91 16.76 3.88
C GLY A 138 24.05 16.69 2.86
N PRO A 139 24.34 15.52 2.27
CA PRO A 139 25.50 15.35 1.40
C PRO A 139 25.30 16.13 0.09
N SER A 140 26.38 16.40 -0.63
CA SER A 140 26.29 17.09 -1.93
C SER A 140 25.51 16.32 -2.99
N THR A 141 25.49 14.98 -2.87
CA THR A 141 24.70 14.07 -3.70
C THR A 141 23.70 13.36 -2.78
N PRO A 142 22.40 13.67 -2.88
CA PRO A 142 21.37 13.04 -2.06
C PRO A 142 21.29 11.53 -2.27
N LEU A 143 21.19 10.77 -1.18
CA LEU A 143 20.90 9.33 -1.19
C LEU A 143 19.42 9.09 -1.52
N ARG A 144 19.13 8.01 -2.23
CA ARG A 144 17.80 7.71 -2.79
C ARG A 144 17.30 6.32 -2.38
N TRP A 145 16.02 6.26 -2.04
CA TRP A 145 15.29 5.00 -1.85
C TRP A 145 14.77 4.46 -3.19
N PRO A 146 14.78 3.13 -3.41
CA PRO A 146 15.58 2.11 -2.71
C PRO A 146 17.00 1.97 -3.30
N ASP A 147 17.38 2.85 -4.23
CA ASP A 147 18.59 2.73 -5.07
C ASP A 147 19.90 2.62 -4.27
N ASP A 148 19.99 3.33 -3.14
CA ASP A 148 21.19 3.41 -2.30
C ASP A 148 21.11 2.54 -1.03
N LEU A 149 20.18 1.57 -0.98
CA LEU A 149 20.09 0.66 0.16
C LEU A 149 21.32 -0.25 0.28
N THR A 150 21.77 -0.42 1.52
CA THR A 150 22.90 -1.27 1.90
C THR A 150 22.46 -2.46 2.77
N GLY A 151 21.26 -2.38 3.36
CA GLY A 151 20.77 -3.32 4.37
C GLY A 151 21.35 -3.06 5.76
N GLU A 152 22.08 -1.97 5.93
CA GLU A 152 22.64 -1.49 7.19
C GLU A 152 21.76 -0.32 7.69
N VAL A 153 21.25 -0.43 8.91
CA VAL A 153 20.20 0.49 9.40
C VAL A 153 20.66 1.93 9.52
N HIS A 154 21.93 2.18 9.84
CA HIS A 154 22.46 3.54 10.00
C HIS A 154 22.67 4.19 8.64
N ASP A 155 23.23 3.45 7.68
CA ASP A 155 23.43 3.92 6.30
C ASP A 155 22.08 4.16 5.60
N ASP A 156 21.14 3.22 5.73
CA ASP A 156 19.81 3.31 5.11
C ASP A 156 18.98 4.46 5.72
N GLY A 157 19.16 4.73 7.02
CA GLY A 157 18.53 5.85 7.72
C GLY A 157 18.93 7.24 7.21
N GLU A 158 20.10 7.40 6.59
CA GLU A 158 20.53 8.69 6.02
C GLU A 158 19.60 9.18 4.90
N ILE A 159 18.87 8.27 4.23
CA ILE A 159 17.92 8.63 3.17
C ILE A 159 16.76 9.46 3.73
N VAL A 160 16.10 8.99 4.80
CA VAL A 160 14.97 9.70 5.40
C VAL A 160 15.43 10.95 6.18
N GLY A 161 16.57 10.87 6.88
CA GLY A 161 17.20 12.03 7.50
C GLY A 161 17.49 13.11 6.46
N GLY A 162 17.99 12.71 5.29
CA GLY A 162 18.22 13.55 4.13
C GLY A 162 16.98 14.23 3.59
N ALA A 163 15.89 13.47 3.41
CA ALA A 163 14.61 14.02 2.95
C ALA A 163 14.08 15.10 3.91
N MET A 164 14.12 14.83 5.22
CA MET A 164 13.69 15.78 6.25
C MET A 164 14.59 17.02 6.34
N TRP A 165 15.90 16.85 6.19
CA TRP A 165 16.84 17.97 6.14
C TRP A 165 16.62 18.85 4.91
N THR A 166 16.42 18.23 3.75
CA THR A 166 16.08 18.92 2.50
C THR A 166 14.77 19.70 2.64
N LEU A 167 13.74 19.10 3.26
CA LEU A 167 12.48 19.77 3.53
C LEU A 167 12.64 20.95 4.51
N LYS A 168 13.41 20.79 5.59
CA LYS A 168 13.74 21.88 6.53
C LYS A 168 14.35 23.07 5.78
N LYS A 169 15.36 22.83 4.93
CA LYS A 169 15.98 23.88 4.12
C LYS A 169 14.97 24.57 3.20
N ALA A 170 14.09 23.80 2.56
CA ALA A 170 13.05 24.34 1.68
C ALA A 170 12.05 25.23 2.44
N PHE A 171 11.60 24.80 3.62
CA PHE A 171 10.74 25.62 4.48
C PHE A 171 11.42 26.89 4.98
N VAL A 172 12.70 26.81 5.37
CA VAL A 172 13.47 27.99 5.79
C VAL A 172 13.65 28.97 4.64
N ALA A 173 13.91 28.48 3.43
CA ALA A 173 14.02 29.32 2.24
C ALA A 173 12.69 30.02 1.92
N GLN A 174 11.56 29.32 2.05
CA GLN A 174 10.24 29.84 1.71
C GLN A 174 9.66 30.79 2.79
N TYR A 175 9.80 30.44 4.07
CA TYR A 175 9.09 31.10 5.17
C TYR A 175 10.02 31.84 6.14
N GLY A 176 11.33 31.81 5.91
CA GLY A 176 12.33 32.31 6.85
C GLY A 176 12.63 31.32 7.98
N ALA A 177 13.73 31.56 8.70
CA ALA A 177 14.29 30.60 9.65
C ALA A 177 13.32 30.21 10.78
N GLU A 178 12.64 31.16 11.40
CA GLU A 178 11.77 30.87 12.56
C GLU A 178 10.55 30.03 12.15
N VAL A 179 9.77 30.53 11.18
CA VAL A 179 8.54 29.86 10.70
C VAL A 179 8.87 28.57 9.98
N GLY A 180 9.92 28.56 9.16
CA GLY A 180 10.35 27.39 8.41
C GLY A 180 10.78 26.24 9.33
N ASN A 181 11.58 26.54 10.36
CA ASN A 181 11.95 25.53 11.35
C ASN A 181 10.74 25.02 12.16
N ALA A 182 9.79 25.89 12.50
CA ALA A 182 8.57 25.47 13.18
C ALA A 182 7.72 24.51 12.33
N LYS A 183 7.57 24.80 11.02
CA LYS A 183 6.91 23.91 10.06
C LYS A 183 7.64 22.57 9.93
N ALA A 184 8.97 22.59 9.80
CA ALA A 184 9.80 21.39 9.69
C ALA A 184 9.63 20.47 10.91
N ARG A 185 9.61 21.05 12.11
CA ARG A 185 9.38 20.31 13.36
C ARG A 185 7.97 19.73 13.47
N LYS A 186 6.95 20.48 13.01
CA LYS A 186 5.55 19.98 13.00
C LYS A 186 5.45 18.70 12.18
N VAL A 187 5.96 18.71 10.94
CA VAL A 187 5.87 17.55 10.06
C VAL A 187 6.80 16.42 10.49
N PHE A 188 8.00 16.75 11.00
CA PHE A 188 8.92 15.77 11.59
C PHE A 188 8.26 15.01 12.73
N TYR A 189 7.67 15.71 13.70
CA TYR A 189 7.05 15.05 14.84
C TYR A 189 5.84 14.23 14.40
N GLY A 190 5.03 14.75 13.47
CA GLY A 190 3.91 13.99 12.91
C GLY A 190 4.33 12.67 12.27
N ALA A 191 5.39 12.68 11.46
CA ALA A 191 5.94 11.47 10.84
C ALA A 191 6.55 10.52 11.88
N LEU A 192 7.32 11.03 12.85
CA LEU A 192 7.90 10.25 13.94
C LEU A 192 6.86 9.44 14.74
N GLN A 193 5.62 9.91 14.82
CA GLN A 193 4.55 9.25 15.57
C GLN A 193 3.82 8.15 14.79
N ARG A 194 3.86 8.20 13.46
CA ARG A 194 2.91 7.48 12.59
C ARG A 194 3.55 6.67 11.48
N SER A 195 4.79 6.95 11.12
CA SER A 195 5.52 6.13 10.14
C SER A 195 5.83 4.76 10.74
N VAL A 196 5.80 3.74 9.89
CA VAL A 196 6.12 2.36 10.27
C VAL A 196 7.43 1.88 9.67
N ASP A 197 7.91 2.57 8.64
CA ASP A 197 9.17 2.33 7.92
C ASP A 197 9.61 3.63 7.20
N ILE A 198 10.74 3.59 6.47
CA ILE A 198 11.23 4.73 5.70
C ILE A 198 10.22 5.18 4.61
N PRO A 199 9.69 4.32 3.72
CA PRO A 199 8.76 4.74 2.66
C PRO A 199 7.49 5.44 3.15
N THR A 200 6.90 4.97 4.25
CA THR A 200 5.63 5.54 4.78
C THR A 200 5.77 6.97 5.31
N THR A 201 6.99 7.45 5.53
CA THR A 201 7.24 8.83 6.00
C THR A 201 6.72 9.91 5.07
N PHE A 202 6.69 9.68 3.76
CA PHE A 202 6.17 10.67 2.81
C PHE A 202 4.68 10.95 3.06
N ALA A 203 3.87 9.89 3.15
CA ALA A 203 2.43 10.02 3.42
C ALA A 203 2.18 10.68 4.78
N GLU A 204 2.95 10.32 5.81
CA GLU A 204 2.76 10.86 7.16
C GLU A 204 3.19 12.32 7.31
N VAL A 205 4.18 12.76 6.53
CA VAL A 205 4.53 14.18 6.40
C VAL A 205 3.40 14.96 5.74
N LEU A 206 2.74 14.41 4.71
CA LEU A 206 1.57 15.05 4.10
C LEU A 206 0.42 15.17 5.11
N VAL A 207 0.09 14.08 5.81
CA VAL A 207 -0.92 14.09 6.88
C VAL A 207 -0.58 15.10 7.98
N ALA A 208 0.70 15.25 8.34
CA ALA A 208 1.12 16.24 9.32
C ALA A 208 1.05 17.68 8.81
N ASP A 209 1.22 17.89 7.51
CA ASP A 209 1.16 19.21 6.88
C ASP A 209 -0.28 19.68 6.65
N ASP A 210 -1.21 18.76 6.44
CA ASP A 210 -2.64 19.00 6.26
C ASP A 210 -3.23 19.94 7.33
N ASP A 211 -4.13 20.80 6.90
CA ASP A 211 -4.70 21.89 7.71
C ASP A 211 -6.23 21.90 7.77
N ASP A 212 -6.92 21.10 6.95
CA ASP A 212 -8.38 21.02 6.93
C ASP A 212 -8.96 19.60 7.13
N GLY A 213 -8.11 18.58 7.24
CA GLY A 213 -8.53 17.19 7.42
C GLY A 213 -8.90 16.50 6.10
N ASN A 214 -8.59 17.10 4.94
CA ASN A 214 -8.98 16.61 3.63
C ASN A 214 -7.79 16.54 2.66
N ILE A 215 -6.95 15.51 2.83
CA ILE A 215 -5.76 15.29 1.98
C ILE A 215 -6.03 15.25 0.46
N SER A 216 -7.28 14.97 0.03
CA SER A 216 -7.63 14.91 -1.40
C SER A 216 -7.55 16.26 -2.10
N ASN A 217 -7.56 17.38 -1.36
CA ASN A 217 -7.36 18.72 -1.92
C ASN A 217 -5.91 19.22 -1.79
N GLY A 218 -4.98 18.34 -1.41
CA GLY A 218 -3.57 18.64 -1.22
C GLY A 218 -3.24 19.04 0.22
N THR A 219 -2.06 19.61 0.40
CA THR A 219 -1.60 20.17 1.69
C THR A 219 -0.94 21.53 1.44
N PRO A 220 -0.88 22.44 2.42
CA PRO A 220 -0.39 23.80 2.21
C PRO A 220 1.04 23.90 1.65
N ASN A 221 1.87 22.88 1.89
CA ASN A 221 3.27 22.85 1.47
C ASN A 221 3.60 21.65 0.55
N MET A 222 2.59 21.03 -0.06
CA MET A 222 2.70 19.84 -0.92
C MET A 222 3.88 19.90 -1.90
N CYS A 223 4.05 20.99 -2.65
CA CYS A 223 5.16 21.09 -3.62
C CYS A 223 6.56 21.04 -2.97
N LEU A 224 6.73 21.64 -1.78
CA LEU A 224 8.02 21.60 -1.07
C LEU A 224 8.30 20.18 -0.55
N ILE A 225 7.25 19.50 -0.07
CA ILE A 225 7.33 18.12 0.42
C ILE A 225 7.66 17.17 -0.74
N ASN A 226 6.90 17.23 -1.85
CA ASN A 226 7.11 16.41 -3.04
C ASN A 226 8.53 16.58 -3.59
N ASN A 227 9.02 17.81 -3.68
CA ASN A 227 10.37 18.07 -4.17
C ASN A 227 11.45 17.51 -3.23
N ALA A 228 11.29 17.71 -1.92
CA ALA A 228 12.25 17.21 -0.93
C ALA A 228 12.28 15.68 -0.93
N PHE A 229 11.13 15.02 -0.81
CA PHE A 229 11.04 13.57 -0.77
C PHE A 229 11.38 12.93 -2.13
N GLY A 230 10.96 13.54 -3.24
CA GLY A 230 11.30 13.07 -4.59
C GLY A 230 12.81 13.14 -4.90
N THR A 231 13.52 14.12 -4.32
CA THR A 231 15.00 14.18 -4.40
C THR A 231 15.66 12.95 -3.78
N HIS A 232 14.99 12.33 -2.80
CA HIS A 232 15.43 11.13 -2.09
C HIS A 232 14.69 9.85 -2.52
N GLY A 233 13.92 9.88 -3.62
CA GLY A 233 13.20 8.70 -4.13
C GLY A 233 12.00 8.25 -3.27
N LEU A 234 11.56 9.07 -2.32
CA LEU A 234 10.51 8.72 -1.36
C LEU A 234 9.13 9.30 -1.70
N ALA A 235 9.04 10.24 -2.65
CA ALA A 235 7.73 10.77 -3.05
C ALA A 235 6.95 9.70 -3.82
N ASP A 236 5.76 9.36 -3.33
CA ASP A 236 4.88 8.40 -4.01
C ASP A 236 4.24 9.07 -5.24
N PRO A 237 4.54 8.60 -6.46
CA PRO A 237 4.00 9.20 -7.65
C PRO A 237 2.49 9.02 -7.80
N GLN A 238 1.88 8.02 -7.15
CA GLN A 238 0.42 7.84 -7.15
C GLN A 238 -0.28 8.97 -6.43
N VAL A 239 0.25 9.35 -5.27
CA VAL A 239 -0.27 10.46 -4.46
C VAL A 239 -0.04 11.79 -5.17
N THR A 240 1.16 12.01 -5.72
CA THR A 240 1.48 13.29 -6.36
C THR A 240 0.72 13.52 -7.67
N LEU A 241 0.48 12.47 -8.45
CA LEU A 241 -0.30 12.55 -9.69
C LEU A 241 -1.81 12.34 -9.46
N GLY A 242 -2.22 11.90 -8.27
CA GLY A 242 -3.58 11.44 -8.01
C GLY A 242 -4.04 10.41 -9.04
N LEU A 243 -3.16 9.44 -9.32
CA LEU A 243 -3.49 8.31 -10.16
C LEU A 243 -4.51 7.44 -9.42
N THR A 244 -5.52 6.99 -10.16
CA THR A 244 -6.52 6.05 -9.67
C THR A 244 -6.40 4.74 -10.43
N PRO A 245 -6.87 3.62 -9.88
CA PRO A 245 -6.93 2.36 -10.61
C PRO A 245 -7.59 2.54 -11.99
N PRO A 246 -7.06 1.88 -13.03
CA PRO A 246 -7.59 2.01 -14.38
C PRO A 246 -9.05 1.53 -14.42
N ALA A 247 -9.89 2.30 -15.10
CA ALA A 247 -11.27 1.92 -15.33
C ALA A 247 -11.38 1.16 -16.66
N ARG A 248 -12.21 0.13 -16.67
CA ARG A 248 -12.55 -0.64 -17.87
C ARG A 248 -14.00 -0.38 -18.26
N ASP A 249 -14.22 -0.01 -19.52
CA ASP A 249 -15.52 -0.04 -20.17
C ASP A 249 -15.41 -0.92 -21.41
N ASN A 250 -16.02 -2.10 -21.35
CA ASN A 250 -15.86 -3.14 -22.34
C ASN A 250 -14.38 -3.51 -22.56
N PHE A 251 -13.90 -3.41 -23.80
CA PHE A 251 -12.51 -3.62 -24.15
C PHE A 251 -11.65 -2.35 -24.02
N THR A 252 -12.25 -1.22 -23.66
CA THR A 252 -11.55 0.04 -23.46
C THR A 252 -11.01 0.11 -22.05
N ILE A 253 -9.70 0.30 -21.94
CA ILE A 253 -9.00 0.61 -20.69
C ILE A 253 -8.74 2.10 -20.66
N SER A 254 -9.05 2.73 -19.54
CA SER A 254 -8.86 4.16 -19.32
C SER A 254 -8.16 4.43 -18.00
N MET A 255 -7.35 5.47 -17.97
CA MET A 255 -6.66 5.95 -16.79
C MET A 255 -6.78 7.47 -16.72
N THR A 256 -7.04 7.98 -15.52
CA THR A 256 -7.14 9.41 -15.27
C THR A 256 -6.08 9.85 -14.25
N ILE A 257 -5.50 11.02 -14.51
CA ILE A 257 -4.58 11.72 -13.61
C ILE A 257 -5.38 12.86 -12.96
N ASN A 258 -5.52 12.82 -11.64
CA ASN A 258 -6.26 13.84 -10.88
C ASN A 258 -5.35 14.40 -9.78
N PRO A 259 -4.35 15.22 -10.13
CA PRO A 259 -3.40 15.71 -9.16
C PRO A 259 -4.14 16.50 -8.06
N PRO A 260 -3.70 16.41 -6.78
CA PRO A 260 -4.31 17.19 -5.71
C PRO A 260 -4.33 18.68 -6.05
N ALA A 261 -5.42 19.38 -5.71
CA ALA A 261 -5.57 20.79 -6.04
C ALA A 261 -4.37 21.62 -5.54
N GLY A 262 -3.79 22.45 -6.40
CA GLY A 262 -2.61 23.27 -6.09
C GLY A 262 -1.26 22.57 -6.33
N SER A 263 -1.25 21.28 -6.64
CA SER A 263 -0.02 20.55 -7.01
C SER A 263 0.33 20.65 -8.51
N GLU A 264 -0.57 21.19 -9.33
CA GLU A 264 -0.43 21.27 -10.79
C GLU A 264 0.72 22.19 -11.23
N ALA A 265 1.22 23.03 -10.32
CA ALA A 265 2.32 23.97 -10.53
C ALA A 265 3.65 23.53 -9.89
N CYS A 266 3.74 22.33 -9.31
CA CYS A 266 5.00 21.86 -8.74
C CYS A 266 6.03 21.64 -9.86
N ALA A 267 7.05 22.52 -9.94
CA ALA A 267 7.97 22.61 -11.08
C ALA A 267 8.76 21.33 -11.42
N ASN A 268 8.84 20.37 -10.50
CA ASN A 268 9.54 19.10 -10.67
C ASN A 268 8.65 17.87 -10.44
N ALA A 269 7.32 18.03 -10.51
CA ALA A 269 6.44 16.87 -10.45
C ALA A 269 6.74 15.92 -11.63
N ALA A 270 6.87 14.63 -11.32
CA ALA A 270 6.99 13.60 -12.33
C ALA A 270 5.76 13.65 -13.24
N THR A 271 5.94 13.44 -14.54
CA THR A 271 4.86 13.45 -15.54
C THR A 271 4.80 12.11 -16.23
N VAL A 272 3.62 11.67 -16.68
CA VAL A 272 3.48 10.43 -17.45
C VAL A 272 4.26 10.52 -18.76
N GLN A 273 5.26 9.64 -18.92
CA GLN A 273 6.06 9.49 -20.13
C GLN A 273 5.41 8.48 -21.07
N THR A 274 5.01 7.32 -20.56
CA THR A 274 4.25 6.31 -21.29
C THR A 274 3.25 5.63 -20.36
N ALA A 275 2.10 5.23 -20.91
CA ALA A 275 1.14 4.38 -20.24
C ALA A 275 0.81 3.23 -21.20
N GLU A 276 0.90 1.98 -20.74
CA GLU A 276 0.72 0.78 -21.54
C GLU A 276 -0.24 -0.18 -20.85
N VAL A 277 -1.01 -0.93 -21.65
CA VAL A 277 -1.71 -2.12 -21.18
C VAL A 277 -0.98 -3.35 -21.71
N GLU A 278 -0.57 -4.21 -20.80
CA GLU A 278 -0.10 -5.56 -21.11
C GLU A 278 -1.25 -6.54 -20.88
N TRP A 279 -1.66 -7.30 -21.89
CA TRP A 279 -2.81 -8.19 -21.81
C TRP A 279 -2.56 -9.54 -22.49
N LYS A 280 -3.35 -10.54 -22.11
CA LYS A 280 -3.33 -11.91 -22.67
C LYS A 280 -4.68 -12.58 -22.48
N LYS A 281 -4.88 -13.69 -23.20
CA LYS A 281 -5.87 -14.70 -22.78
C LYS A 281 -5.30 -15.49 -21.59
N ARG A 282 -6.11 -16.03 -20.68
CA ARG A 282 -5.68 -16.72 -19.44
C ARG A 282 -4.51 -17.73 -19.61
N ASP A 283 -4.41 -18.40 -20.76
CA ASP A 283 -3.28 -19.30 -21.12
C ASP A 283 -2.55 -18.90 -22.41
N GLY A 284 -2.69 -17.63 -22.80
CA GLY A 284 -2.18 -17.08 -24.05
C GLY A 284 -0.85 -16.36 -23.92
N GLN A 285 -0.34 -15.89 -25.07
CA GLN A 285 0.80 -14.99 -25.10
C GLN A 285 0.39 -13.57 -24.77
N THR A 286 1.30 -12.89 -24.09
CA THR A 286 1.18 -11.48 -23.74
C THR A 286 1.39 -10.58 -24.95
N THR A 287 0.51 -9.58 -25.09
CA THR A 287 0.58 -8.49 -26.05
C THR A 287 0.53 -7.15 -25.32
N LYS A 288 1.05 -6.08 -25.94
CA LYS A 288 1.03 -4.72 -25.41
C LYS A 288 0.26 -3.77 -26.32
N ILE A 289 -0.47 -2.85 -25.71
CA ILE A 289 -1.06 -1.67 -26.36
C ILE A 289 -0.63 -0.42 -25.60
N VAL A 290 -0.45 0.69 -26.32
CA VAL A 290 -0.19 1.99 -25.69
C VAL A 290 -1.54 2.62 -25.35
N LEU A 291 -1.64 3.23 -24.17
CA LEU A 291 -2.75 4.10 -23.82
C LEU A 291 -2.47 5.48 -24.42
N ASP A 292 -3.19 5.84 -25.47
CA ASP A 292 -3.08 7.14 -26.12
C ASP A 292 -3.82 8.20 -25.29
N GLY A 293 -3.19 9.35 -25.09
CA GLY A 293 -3.74 10.41 -24.26
C GLY A 293 -2.85 11.63 -24.18
N ALA A 294 -3.42 12.76 -23.78
CA ALA A 294 -2.70 13.98 -23.48
C ALA A 294 -3.32 14.66 -22.25
N GLY A 295 -2.47 15.18 -21.37
CA GLY A 295 -2.92 15.83 -20.14
C GLY A 295 -3.34 14.80 -19.09
N THR A 296 -4.63 14.74 -18.77
CA THR A 296 -5.15 14.01 -17.61
C THR A 296 -5.88 12.71 -17.93
N SER A 297 -6.03 12.34 -19.20
CA SER A 297 -6.78 11.13 -19.59
C SER A 297 -6.03 10.34 -20.67
N TYR A 298 -5.94 9.03 -20.46
CA TYR A 298 -5.26 8.06 -21.30
C TYR A 298 -6.19 6.89 -21.56
N THR A 299 -6.31 6.46 -22.81
CA THR A 299 -7.22 5.39 -23.22
C THR A 299 -6.59 4.48 -24.25
N GLY A 300 -6.92 3.20 -24.21
CA GLY A 300 -6.53 2.23 -25.22
C GLY A 300 -7.53 1.08 -25.25
N VAL A 301 -7.59 0.40 -26.38
CA VAL A 301 -8.58 -0.65 -26.63
C VAL A 301 -7.85 -1.98 -26.80
N ILE A 302 -8.18 -2.94 -25.94
CA ILE A 302 -7.77 -4.33 -26.14
C ILE A 302 -8.56 -4.86 -27.35
N PRO A 303 -7.93 -5.51 -28.36
CA PRO A 303 -8.67 -6.12 -29.46
C PRO A 303 -9.76 -7.06 -28.94
N THR A 304 -10.94 -7.04 -29.57
CA THR A 304 -12.04 -7.88 -29.11
C THR A 304 -11.65 -9.35 -29.18
N GLN A 305 -12.20 -10.15 -28.27
CA GLN A 305 -11.93 -11.58 -28.20
C GLN A 305 -13.21 -12.36 -28.43
N PRO A 306 -13.13 -13.64 -28.84
CA PRO A 306 -14.32 -14.48 -28.94
C PRO A 306 -15.02 -14.67 -27.58
N ALA A 307 -16.34 -14.84 -27.61
CA ALA A 307 -17.12 -15.23 -26.43
C ALA A 307 -16.56 -16.50 -25.76
N GLY A 308 -16.65 -16.59 -24.44
CA GLY A 308 -16.02 -17.64 -23.64
C GLY A 308 -14.58 -17.34 -23.21
N THR A 309 -13.97 -16.26 -23.72
CA THR A 309 -12.58 -15.92 -23.40
C THR A 309 -12.47 -15.22 -22.05
N ILE A 310 -11.47 -15.59 -21.25
CA ILE A 310 -10.98 -14.76 -20.16
C ILE A 310 -9.78 -13.96 -20.64
N VAL A 311 -9.91 -12.64 -20.51
CA VAL A 311 -8.81 -11.70 -20.75
C VAL A 311 -8.22 -11.30 -19.42
N GLU A 312 -6.90 -11.36 -19.33
CA GLU A 312 -6.09 -10.87 -18.22
C GLU A 312 -5.29 -9.65 -18.68
N TYR A 313 -5.26 -8.58 -17.89
CA TYR A 313 -4.56 -7.35 -18.25
C TYR A 313 -3.96 -6.63 -17.04
N LYS A 314 -2.87 -5.89 -17.28
CA LYS A 314 -2.24 -4.98 -16.31
C LYS A 314 -1.89 -3.66 -17.00
N VAL A 315 -1.91 -2.58 -16.24
CA VAL A 315 -1.61 -1.24 -16.74
C VAL A 315 -0.31 -0.75 -16.11
N SER A 316 0.67 -0.38 -16.92
CA SER A 316 1.94 0.16 -16.43
C SER A 316 2.14 1.59 -16.92
N VAL A 317 2.51 2.47 -15.99
CA VAL A 317 2.75 3.90 -16.21
C VAL A 317 4.20 4.18 -15.90
N LYS A 318 4.95 4.67 -16.89
CA LYS A 318 6.32 5.14 -16.70
C LYS A 318 6.33 6.65 -16.61
N LEU A 319 7.07 7.19 -15.65
CA LEU A 319 7.16 8.62 -15.39
C LEU A 319 8.48 9.22 -15.87
N SER A 320 8.50 10.56 -16.00
CA SER A 320 9.64 11.33 -16.51
C SER A 320 10.87 11.31 -15.59
N ASP A 321 10.70 10.99 -14.32
CA ASP A 321 11.78 10.80 -13.35
C ASP A 321 12.37 9.38 -13.35
N GLY A 322 11.84 8.49 -14.20
CA GLY A 322 12.26 7.09 -14.33
C GLY A 322 11.48 6.11 -13.48
N SER A 323 10.66 6.58 -12.53
CA SER A 323 9.79 5.71 -11.73
C SER A 323 8.68 5.08 -12.58
N ALA A 324 8.09 3.99 -12.08
CA ALA A 324 7.00 3.30 -12.73
C ALA A 324 5.94 2.85 -11.71
N ILE A 325 4.69 2.88 -12.14
CA ILE A 325 3.53 2.37 -11.39
C ILE A 325 2.88 1.27 -12.22
N SER A 326 2.43 0.21 -11.56
CA SER A 326 1.72 -0.89 -12.21
C SER A 326 0.45 -1.21 -11.47
N TYR A 327 -0.66 -1.34 -12.20
CA TYR A 327 -1.92 -1.83 -11.68
C TYR A 327 -2.25 -3.20 -12.29
N PRO A 328 -2.89 -4.10 -11.53
CA PRO A 328 -3.28 -3.96 -10.12
C PRO A 328 -2.07 -3.95 -9.17
N HIS A 329 -2.27 -3.41 -7.96
CA HIS A 329 -1.25 -3.46 -6.92
C HIS A 329 -1.35 -4.76 -6.13
N ASN A 330 -0.89 -5.85 -6.74
CA ASN A 330 -0.76 -7.15 -6.08
C ASN A 330 0.34 -7.97 -6.78
N GLU A 331 1.48 -8.16 -6.12
CA GLU A 331 2.62 -8.89 -6.72
C GLU A 331 2.39 -10.40 -6.83
N ALA A 332 1.44 -10.93 -6.07
CA ALA A 332 1.03 -12.34 -6.10
C ALA A 332 -0.03 -12.61 -7.20
N ASP A 333 -0.71 -11.57 -7.69
CA ASP A 333 -1.73 -11.64 -8.75
C ASP A 333 -1.75 -10.37 -9.61
N GLU A 334 -0.76 -10.30 -10.50
CA GLU A 334 -0.37 -9.09 -11.24
C GLU A 334 -1.33 -8.66 -12.38
N PHE A 335 -2.48 -9.33 -12.57
CA PHE A 335 -3.39 -9.03 -13.69
C PHE A 335 -4.84 -8.87 -13.22
N TYR A 336 -5.51 -7.79 -13.61
CA TYR A 336 -6.99 -7.79 -13.65
C TYR A 336 -7.49 -8.84 -14.63
N GLN A 337 -8.75 -9.26 -14.48
CA GLN A 337 -9.41 -10.13 -15.45
C GLN A 337 -10.81 -9.63 -15.80
N PHE A 338 -11.30 -10.04 -16.98
CA PHE A 338 -12.71 -9.94 -17.35
C PHE A 338 -13.11 -11.10 -18.26
N TYR A 339 -14.40 -11.43 -18.25
CA TYR A 339 -14.98 -12.47 -19.10
C TYR A 339 -15.63 -11.86 -20.34
N VAL A 340 -15.46 -12.53 -21.48
CA VAL A 340 -15.99 -12.13 -22.77
C VAL A 340 -17.20 -12.97 -23.14
N GLY A 341 -18.32 -12.32 -23.45
CA GLY A 341 -19.60 -12.96 -23.82
C GLY A 341 -20.66 -12.87 -22.72
N ASP A 342 -21.89 -13.22 -23.10
CA ASP A 342 -23.05 -13.11 -22.23
C ASP A 342 -23.11 -14.23 -21.19
N VAL A 343 -23.68 -13.89 -20.03
CA VAL A 343 -23.89 -14.82 -18.92
C VAL A 343 -25.31 -14.70 -18.36
N GLU A 344 -25.91 -15.84 -18.03
CA GLU A 344 -27.19 -15.93 -17.33
C GLU A 344 -26.92 -16.09 -15.83
N LYS A 345 -27.41 -15.15 -15.01
CA LYS A 345 -27.32 -15.24 -13.55
C LYS A 345 -28.23 -16.35 -13.03
N LEU A 346 -27.64 -17.38 -12.42
CA LEU A 346 -28.40 -18.47 -11.79
C LEU A 346 -28.68 -18.19 -10.32
N TRP A 347 -27.70 -17.59 -9.64
CA TRP A 347 -27.77 -17.24 -8.22
C TRP A 347 -26.71 -16.18 -7.89
N CYS A 348 -27.00 -15.25 -6.97
CA CYS A 348 -26.05 -14.25 -6.50
C CYS A 348 -26.26 -13.94 -5.01
N ALA A 349 -25.19 -13.48 -4.34
CA ALA A 349 -25.22 -12.88 -3.02
C ALA A 349 -24.43 -11.54 -3.04
N ASP A 350 -25.15 -10.45 -2.78
CA ASP A 350 -24.60 -9.07 -2.68
C ASP A 350 -24.38 -8.63 -1.21
N PHE A 351 -24.80 -9.45 -0.25
CA PHE A 351 -24.68 -9.23 1.20
C PHE A 351 -25.38 -7.99 1.77
N GLU A 352 -26.17 -7.27 0.97
CA GLU A 352 -26.88 -6.06 1.40
C GLU A 352 -27.94 -6.36 2.47
N ASN A 353 -28.48 -7.58 2.46
CA ASN A 353 -29.49 -8.05 3.40
C ASN A 353 -28.95 -9.05 4.45
N GLY A 354 -27.62 -9.13 4.60
CA GLY A 354 -26.95 -10.06 5.49
C GLY A 354 -26.36 -11.26 4.75
N ALA A 355 -25.88 -12.25 5.50
CA ALA A 355 -25.28 -13.47 4.95
C ALA A 355 -26.30 -14.50 4.42
N ASP A 356 -27.60 -14.18 4.40
CA ASP A 356 -28.68 -15.11 4.05
C ASP A 356 -28.52 -16.51 4.69
N ASP A 357 -28.47 -17.56 3.87
CA ASP A 357 -28.31 -18.97 4.25
C ASP A 357 -26.84 -19.43 4.25
N TRP A 358 -25.88 -18.51 4.20
CA TRP A 358 -24.47 -18.86 4.34
C TRP A 358 -24.18 -19.36 5.76
N THR A 359 -23.26 -20.30 5.85
CA THR A 359 -22.72 -20.78 7.12
C THR A 359 -21.24 -20.46 7.18
N HIS A 360 -20.71 -20.11 8.35
CA HIS A 360 -19.29 -19.85 8.53
C HIS A 360 -18.81 -20.43 9.86
N GLY A 361 -17.49 -20.49 10.02
CA GLY A 361 -16.89 -21.00 11.23
C GLY A 361 -15.38 -20.95 11.22
N ALA A 362 -14.79 -21.39 12.34
CA ALA A 362 -13.35 -21.56 12.46
C ALA A 362 -12.95 -22.86 13.16
N LEU A 363 -11.69 -23.25 13.01
CA LEU A 363 -11.00 -24.18 13.90
C LEU A 363 -9.73 -23.51 14.48
N PRO A 364 -9.60 -23.44 15.82
CA PRO A 364 -10.62 -23.73 16.83
C PRO A 364 -11.84 -22.79 16.73
N ALA A 365 -13.02 -23.28 17.16
CA ALA A 365 -14.32 -22.60 16.95
C ALA A 365 -14.46 -21.20 17.57
N ASN A 366 -13.61 -20.84 18.53
CA ASN A 366 -13.60 -19.52 19.16
C ASN A 366 -12.78 -18.48 18.38
N ARG A 367 -12.41 -18.77 17.13
CA ARG A 367 -11.65 -17.89 16.24
C ARG A 367 -12.40 -17.56 14.96
N ASP A 368 -13.72 -17.74 14.98
CA ASP A 368 -14.56 -17.35 13.86
C ASP A 368 -14.73 -15.83 13.86
N GLU A 369 -14.34 -15.22 12.75
CA GLU A 369 -14.27 -13.77 12.57
C GLU A 369 -15.01 -13.34 11.29
N TRP A 370 -15.78 -14.23 10.66
CA TRP A 370 -16.60 -13.85 9.50
C TRP A 370 -17.74 -12.92 9.92
N GLU A 371 -17.87 -11.80 9.21
CA GLU A 371 -18.82 -10.72 9.48
C GLU A 371 -19.45 -10.23 8.17
N VAL A 372 -20.74 -9.91 8.20
CA VAL A 372 -21.38 -9.12 7.14
C VAL A 372 -21.60 -7.70 7.63
N GLY A 373 -21.10 -6.73 6.87
CA GLY A 373 -21.22 -5.32 7.22
C GLY A 373 -20.45 -4.41 6.30
N ARG A 374 -20.41 -3.12 6.63
CA ARG A 374 -19.63 -2.14 5.87
C ARG A 374 -18.15 -2.33 6.16
N PRO A 375 -17.30 -2.47 5.13
CA PRO A 375 -15.88 -2.59 5.37
C PRO A 375 -15.31 -1.22 5.79
N MET A 376 -14.36 -1.24 6.73
CA MET A 376 -13.81 -0.03 7.36
C MET A 376 -12.37 0.29 6.92
N GLY A 377 -11.79 -0.55 6.08
CA GLY A 377 -10.40 -0.43 5.63
C GLY A 377 -9.34 -0.74 6.68
N LEU A 378 -9.67 -1.57 7.67
CA LEU A 378 -8.75 -2.02 8.71
C LEU A 378 -7.78 -3.06 8.13
N ALA A 379 -6.54 -3.15 8.64
CA ALA A 379 -5.53 -4.12 8.15
C ALA A 379 -5.32 -4.20 6.62
N GLY A 380 -5.62 -3.13 5.88
CA GLY A 380 -5.50 -3.11 4.42
C GLY A 380 -6.74 -3.57 3.65
N ASP A 381 -7.86 -3.85 4.32
CA ASP A 381 -9.15 -4.16 3.70
C ASP A 381 -9.74 -2.99 2.88
N PRO A 382 -10.83 -3.21 2.12
CA PRO A 382 -11.45 -2.13 1.37
C PRO A 382 -12.10 -1.11 2.32
N LYS A 383 -12.15 0.15 1.90
CA LYS A 383 -12.87 1.23 2.62
C LYS A 383 -14.35 1.31 2.25
N SER A 384 -14.77 0.58 1.23
CA SER A 384 -16.14 0.52 0.73
C SER A 384 -16.37 -0.81 0.02
N ALA A 385 -17.59 -1.31 0.08
CA ALA A 385 -18.03 -2.43 -0.73
C ALA A 385 -17.82 -2.14 -2.23
N HIS A 386 -17.71 -3.19 -3.04
CA HIS A 386 -17.68 -3.04 -4.49
C HIS A 386 -19.06 -2.62 -5.00
N GLY A 387 -20.09 -3.38 -4.62
CA GLY A 387 -21.49 -3.08 -4.81
C GLY A 387 -22.14 -2.64 -3.50
N GLY A 388 -23.16 -1.79 -3.56
CA GLY A 388 -23.95 -1.48 -2.37
C GLY A 388 -23.15 -0.85 -1.21
N GLN A 389 -23.27 -1.41 -0.01
CA GLN A 389 -22.66 -0.89 1.22
C GLN A 389 -21.99 -1.97 2.07
N ASN A 390 -22.46 -3.22 1.99
CA ASN A 390 -22.03 -4.31 2.85
C ASN A 390 -21.20 -5.32 2.05
N VAL A 391 -20.31 -6.02 2.74
CA VAL A 391 -19.51 -7.13 2.21
C VAL A 391 -19.60 -8.30 3.18
N PHE A 392 -19.13 -9.48 2.75
CA PHE A 392 -18.87 -10.60 3.65
C PHE A 392 -17.38 -10.82 3.80
N GLY A 393 -16.81 -10.56 4.97
CA GLY A 393 -15.37 -10.62 5.16
C GLY A 393 -14.94 -11.08 6.55
N VAL A 394 -13.62 -11.24 6.72
CA VAL A 394 -12.99 -11.65 7.98
C VAL A 394 -12.59 -10.40 8.77
N ASP A 395 -13.09 -10.29 9.99
CA ASP A 395 -12.86 -9.19 10.94
C ASP A 395 -13.07 -7.78 10.36
N LEU A 396 -14.30 -7.44 9.95
CA LEU A 396 -14.57 -6.11 9.38
C LEU A 396 -14.52 -4.97 10.42
N THR A 397 -14.50 -5.28 11.72
CA THR A 397 -14.72 -4.30 12.78
C THR A 397 -13.60 -4.16 13.83
N LEU A 398 -12.90 -5.22 14.24
CA LEU A 398 -11.94 -5.18 15.35
C LEU A 398 -10.60 -4.57 14.93
N ASP A 399 -9.59 -5.40 14.64
CA ASP A 399 -8.29 -4.95 14.17
C ASP A 399 -8.12 -5.14 12.65
N GLY A 400 -9.07 -5.82 12.02
CA GLY A 400 -9.06 -6.10 10.60
C GLY A 400 -8.30 -7.36 10.25
N MET A 401 -7.65 -8.03 11.21
CA MET A 401 -6.70 -9.09 10.90
C MET A 401 -7.25 -10.47 11.23
N TYR A 402 -7.10 -11.43 10.31
CA TYR A 402 -7.41 -12.81 10.62
C TYR A 402 -6.55 -13.34 11.78
N ARG A 403 -7.10 -14.24 12.60
CA ARG A 403 -6.29 -14.95 13.61
C ARG A 403 -5.22 -15.83 12.98
N ARG A 404 -4.03 -15.78 13.58
CA ARG A 404 -2.94 -16.76 13.40
C ARG A 404 -3.33 -18.13 13.94
N ASN A 405 -2.82 -19.22 13.36
CA ASN A 405 -3.14 -20.61 13.69
C ASN A 405 -4.63 -20.94 13.62
N ALA A 406 -5.35 -20.42 12.64
CA ALA A 406 -6.78 -20.61 12.51
C ALA A 406 -7.17 -21.10 11.12
N GLN A 407 -8.17 -21.99 11.08
CA GLN A 407 -8.83 -22.37 9.84
C GLN A 407 -10.20 -21.73 9.79
N LEU A 408 -10.32 -20.65 9.03
CA LEU A 408 -11.55 -19.89 8.81
C LEU A 408 -12.25 -20.40 7.56
N TRP A 409 -13.58 -20.38 7.55
CA TRP A 409 -14.35 -20.72 6.37
C TRP A 409 -15.73 -20.07 6.33
N ALA A 410 -16.19 -19.77 5.12
CA ALA A 410 -17.57 -19.41 4.80
C ALA A 410 -18.08 -20.29 3.65
N GLU A 411 -19.23 -20.90 3.82
CA GLU A 411 -19.86 -21.87 2.90
C GLU A 411 -21.24 -21.37 2.48
N SER A 412 -21.48 -21.36 1.16
CA SER A 412 -22.75 -20.96 0.57
C SER A 412 -23.86 -21.98 0.85
N PRO A 413 -25.14 -21.63 0.65
CA PRO A 413 -26.17 -22.64 0.48
C PRO A 413 -25.89 -23.57 -0.70
N GLU A 414 -26.65 -24.65 -0.80
CA GLU A 414 -26.66 -25.48 -2.01
C GLU A 414 -27.44 -24.75 -3.12
N ILE A 415 -26.76 -24.49 -4.24
CA ILE A 415 -27.26 -23.70 -5.37
C ILE A 415 -27.67 -24.66 -6.49
N ASP A 416 -28.92 -24.56 -6.96
CA ASP A 416 -29.42 -25.31 -8.11
C ASP A 416 -28.93 -24.71 -9.42
N LEU A 417 -28.30 -25.52 -10.28
CA LEU A 417 -27.74 -25.08 -11.56
C LEU A 417 -28.76 -25.13 -12.69
N GLN A 418 -30.00 -25.53 -12.43
CA GLN A 418 -31.12 -25.46 -13.37
C GLN A 418 -30.84 -26.21 -14.69
N GLY A 419 -30.03 -27.28 -14.62
CA GLY A 419 -29.61 -28.10 -15.75
C GLY A 419 -28.51 -27.49 -16.64
N LYS A 420 -27.93 -26.35 -16.26
CA LYS A 420 -26.83 -25.71 -16.99
C LYS A 420 -25.50 -26.42 -16.71
N THR A 421 -24.65 -26.51 -17.73
CA THR A 421 -23.36 -27.23 -17.65
C THR A 421 -22.14 -26.33 -17.86
N ASN A 422 -22.28 -25.21 -18.57
CA ASN A 422 -21.23 -24.20 -18.72
C ASN A 422 -21.32 -23.18 -17.59
N VAL A 423 -21.01 -23.61 -16.37
CA VAL A 423 -21.21 -22.83 -15.15
C VAL A 423 -19.91 -22.20 -14.70
N ARG A 424 -19.98 -20.96 -14.23
CA ARG A 424 -18.83 -20.20 -13.70
C ARG A 424 -19.19 -19.56 -12.36
N LEU A 425 -18.19 -19.36 -11.52
CA LEU A 425 -18.25 -18.47 -10.37
C LEU A 425 -17.62 -17.14 -10.76
N GLN A 426 -18.38 -16.05 -10.60
CA GLN A 426 -17.94 -14.69 -10.82
C GLN A 426 -18.20 -13.88 -9.56
N TYR A 427 -17.18 -13.21 -9.03
CA TYR A 427 -17.28 -12.45 -7.78
C TYR A 427 -16.23 -11.36 -7.70
N TYR A 428 -16.42 -10.44 -6.77
CA TYR A 428 -15.40 -9.47 -6.39
C TYR A 428 -14.71 -9.89 -5.11
N ARG A 429 -13.39 -9.82 -5.15
CA ARG A 429 -12.49 -10.17 -4.07
C ARG A 429 -11.68 -8.95 -3.66
N TRP A 430 -11.51 -8.83 -2.35
CA TRP A 430 -10.37 -8.18 -1.75
C TRP A 430 -9.73 -9.20 -0.80
N LEU A 431 -8.46 -9.52 -1.00
CA LEU A 431 -7.75 -10.53 -0.22
C LEU A 431 -6.41 -10.00 0.27
N GLY A 432 -6.23 -10.03 1.59
CA GLY A 432 -4.96 -9.81 2.28
C GLY A 432 -4.51 -11.09 2.97
N VAL A 433 -3.54 -11.82 2.42
CA VAL A 433 -3.03 -13.06 3.03
C VAL A 433 -1.54 -13.20 2.77
N GLU A 434 -0.79 -13.71 3.75
CA GLU A 434 0.63 -14.03 3.58
C GLU A 434 0.80 -14.99 2.39
N ASP A 435 2.01 -15.02 1.82
CA ASP A 435 2.37 -15.94 0.74
C ASP A 435 1.82 -17.36 1.00
N GLY A 436 1.27 -18.00 -0.04
CA GLY A 436 0.61 -19.31 0.04
C GLY A 436 1.49 -20.46 0.54
N PHE A 437 2.80 -20.25 0.64
CA PHE A 437 3.69 -21.15 1.36
C PHE A 437 3.35 -21.25 2.86
N PHE A 438 2.96 -20.13 3.48
CA PHE A 438 2.59 -20.01 4.88
C PHE A 438 1.07 -20.09 5.02
N ASP A 439 0.35 -19.13 4.44
CA ASP A 439 -1.09 -18.97 4.65
C ASP A 439 -1.90 -19.28 3.40
N ASN A 440 -2.85 -20.21 3.55
CA ASN A 440 -3.52 -20.81 2.41
C ASN A 440 -4.97 -20.33 2.30
N ALA A 441 -5.20 -19.36 1.41
CA ALA A 441 -6.54 -18.95 0.98
C ALA A 441 -7.01 -19.84 -0.19
N ARG A 442 -8.24 -20.38 -0.12
CA ARG A 442 -8.77 -21.33 -1.10
C ARG A 442 -10.24 -21.07 -1.44
N VAL A 443 -10.63 -21.40 -2.67
CA VAL A 443 -12.03 -21.56 -3.05
C VAL A 443 -12.27 -23.04 -3.36
N MET A 444 -13.31 -23.59 -2.73
CA MET A 444 -13.76 -24.96 -2.91
C MET A 444 -15.14 -24.95 -3.56
N ALA A 445 -15.40 -25.91 -4.45
CA ALA A 445 -16.71 -26.15 -5.02
C ALA A 445 -17.04 -27.64 -4.90
N ASN A 446 -18.13 -27.97 -4.20
CA ASN A 446 -18.50 -29.35 -3.85
C ASN A 446 -17.35 -30.14 -3.20
N GLY A 447 -16.55 -29.48 -2.36
CA GLY A 447 -15.39 -30.06 -1.65
C GLY A 447 -14.12 -30.21 -2.50
N ALA A 448 -14.15 -29.88 -3.80
CA ALA A 448 -12.96 -29.85 -4.65
C ALA A 448 -12.34 -28.44 -4.67
N LYS A 449 -11.01 -28.34 -4.53
CA LYS A 449 -10.31 -27.06 -4.65
C LYS A 449 -10.34 -26.58 -6.10
N VAL A 450 -10.93 -25.42 -6.34
CA VAL A 450 -11.02 -24.79 -7.66
C VAL A 450 -10.10 -23.57 -7.79
N TRP A 451 -9.62 -23.02 -6.67
CA TRP A 451 -8.61 -21.96 -6.67
C TRP A 451 -7.81 -21.95 -5.34
N SER A 452 -6.58 -21.43 -5.38
CA SER A 452 -5.81 -21.03 -4.21
C SER A 452 -4.92 -19.83 -4.52
N ASN A 453 -4.54 -19.06 -3.49
CA ASN A 453 -3.55 -17.98 -3.61
C ASN A 453 -2.20 -18.52 -4.14
N TYR A 454 -1.41 -17.61 -4.70
CA TYR A 454 -0.04 -17.90 -5.12
C TYR A 454 0.79 -18.34 -3.91
N ALA A 455 1.63 -19.35 -4.11
CA ALA A 455 2.59 -19.82 -3.13
C ALA A 455 3.99 -19.79 -3.76
N SER A 456 4.92 -19.11 -3.10
CA SER A 456 6.32 -19.14 -3.50
C SER A 456 6.85 -20.58 -3.45
N PRO A 457 7.75 -20.97 -4.38
CA PRO A 457 8.24 -22.33 -4.45
C PRO A 457 9.13 -22.73 -3.26
N THR A 458 9.60 -21.75 -2.49
CA THR A 458 10.50 -21.92 -1.33
C THR A 458 10.21 -20.89 -0.26
N GLU A 459 10.49 -21.25 0.99
CA GLU A 459 10.47 -20.33 2.13
C GLU A 459 11.49 -19.21 1.92
N THR A 460 11.01 -17.98 1.73
CA THR A 460 11.86 -16.79 1.63
C THR A 460 11.26 -15.70 2.50
N MET A 461 12.10 -14.95 3.22
CA MET A 461 11.65 -13.78 4.00
C MET A 461 11.09 -12.65 3.11
N ASN A 462 11.21 -12.78 1.78
CA ASN A 462 10.62 -11.90 0.76
C ASN A 462 9.58 -12.67 -0.08
N GLY A 463 8.74 -13.48 0.56
CA GLY A 463 7.61 -14.14 -0.10
C GLY A 463 6.67 -13.11 -0.75
N LYS A 464 5.82 -13.57 -1.66
CA LYS A 464 4.86 -12.71 -2.36
C LYS A 464 3.50 -12.83 -1.67
N ASP A 465 3.29 -11.99 -0.68
CA ASP A 465 2.00 -11.86 -0.02
C ASP A 465 0.92 -11.42 -1.02
N HIS A 466 -0.26 -12.00 -0.89
CA HIS A 466 -1.41 -11.58 -1.69
C HIS A 466 -2.05 -10.40 -0.99
N ALA A 467 -1.83 -9.21 -1.52
CA ALA A 467 -2.34 -7.97 -0.94
C ALA A 467 -3.08 -7.18 -2.02
N ASP A 468 -4.39 -7.39 -2.13
CA ASP A 468 -5.23 -6.57 -3.00
C ASP A 468 -5.30 -5.13 -2.45
N LYS A 469 -5.06 -4.13 -3.31
CA LYS A 469 -5.33 -2.71 -3.01
C LYS A 469 -6.45 -2.11 -3.87
N GLU A 470 -7.10 -2.97 -4.65
CA GLU A 470 -8.24 -2.68 -5.48
C GLU A 470 -9.20 -3.88 -5.46
N TRP A 471 -10.50 -3.63 -5.63
CA TRP A 471 -11.45 -4.72 -5.85
C TRP A 471 -11.11 -5.51 -7.13
N ARG A 472 -11.01 -6.83 -6.97
CA ARG A 472 -10.60 -7.75 -8.03
C ARG A 472 -11.79 -8.56 -8.49
N PHE A 473 -12.22 -8.35 -9.73
CA PHE A 473 -13.11 -9.32 -10.37
C PHE A 473 -12.36 -10.65 -10.50
N HIS A 474 -13.04 -11.75 -10.16
CA HIS A 474 -12.49 -13.08 -10.28
C HIS A 474 -13.49 -14.07 -10.86
N ASP A 475 -13.04 -14.77 -11.90
CA ASP A 475 -13.83 -15.75 -12.63
C ASP A 475 -13.20 -17.14 -12.54
N ILE A 476 -13.97 -18.13 -12.08
CA ILE A 476 -13.55 -19.52 -11.93
C ILE A 476 -14.49 -20.41 -12.74
N ASP A 477 -13.93 -21.28 -13.58
CA ASP A 477 -14.69 -22.29 -14.32
C ASP A 477 -15.14 -23.41 -13.37
N LEU A 478 -16.46 -23.68 -13.37
CA LEU A 478 -17.11 -24.71 -12.55
C LEU A 478 -17.79 -25.79 -13.41
N ALA A 479 -17.50 -25.88 -14.70
CA ALA A 479 -18.11 -26.85 -15.61
C ALA A 479 -17.94 -28.30 -15.11
N ALA A 480 -16.79 -28.61 -14.49
CA ALA A 480 -16.54 -29.93 -13.89
C ALA A 480 -17.48 -30.23 -12.71
N GLN A 481 -17.77 -29.24 -11.87
CA GLN A 481 -18.66 -29.37 -10.70
C GLN A 481 -20.13 -29.37 -11.11
N ALA A 482 -20.47 -28.72 -12.22
CA ALA A 482 -21.82 -28.62 -12.75
C ALA A 482 -22.45 -29.99 -13.10
N ALA A 483 -21.63 -31.02 -13.32
CA ALA A 483 -22.09 -32.40 -13.57
C ALA A 483 -23.00 -32.97 -12.46
N SER A 484 -22.92 -32.43 -11.24
CA SER A 484 -23.78 -32.81 -10.11
C SER A 484 -25.16 -32.15 -10.12
N GLY A 485 -25.39 -31.17 -11.01
CA GLY A 485 -26.64 -30.39 -11.12
C GLY A 485 -26.81 -29.33 -10.03
N LYS A 486 -25.94 -29.30 -9.03
CA LYS A 486 -25.94 -28.34 -7.93
C LYS A 486 -24.51 -27.97 -7.54
N VAL A 487 -24.31 -26.80 -6.96
CA VAL A 487 -23.00 -26.42 -6.43
C VAL A 487 -23.11 -25.85 -5.03
N ARG A 488 -22.11 -26.14 -4.21
CA ARG A 488 -21.86 -25.45 -2.94
C ARG A 488 -20.45 -24.91 -2.95
N LEU A 489 -20.32 -23.62 -2.69
CA LEU A 489 -19.05 -22.91 -2.62
C LEU A 489 -18.56 -22.84 -1.19
N ARG A 490 -17.24 -22.88 -1.00
CA ARG A 490 -16.62 -22.56 0.29
C ARG A 490 -15.35 -21.75 0.09
N PHE A 491 -15.26 -20.62 0.78
CA PHE A 491 -14.07 -19.80 0.89
C PHE A 491 -13.36 -20.18 2.18
N GLU A 492 -12.08 -20.53 2.10
CA GLU A 492 -11.29 -21.02 3.23
C GLU A 492 -10.02 -20.20 3.39
N LEU A 493 -9.56 -20.04 4.64
CA LEU A 493 -8.24 -19.52 4.99
C LEU A 493 -7.65 -20.38 6.10
N ASP A 494 -6.47 -20.94 5.87
CA ASP A 494 -5.70 -21.75 6.83
C ASP A 494 -4.40 -21.02 7.14
N SER A 495 -4.31 -20.43 8.34
CA SER A 495 -3.21 -19.55 8.75
C SER A 495 -2.20 -20.21 9.68
N ASP A 496 -0.95 -19.77 9.59
CA ASP A 496 0.18 -20.23 10.37
C ASP A 496 0.39 -19.36 11.64
N PRO A 497 1.46 -19.59 12.45
CA PRO A 497 1.77 -18.77 13.62
C PRO A 497 2.39 -17.38 13.35
N GLY A 498 2.71 -17.08 12.10
CA GLY A 498 3.55 -15.99 11.58
C GLY A 498 2.81 -14.68 11.37
N LEU A 499 2.72 -14.21 10.13
CA LEU A 499 2.09 -12.93 9.82
C LEU A 499 0.56 -13.09 9.83
N ASN A 500 -0.17 -11.98 10.01
CA ASN A 500 -1.60 -11.94 9.73
C ASN A 500 -2.00 -10.62 9.08
N LEU A 501 -2.96 -10.68 8.17
CA LEU A 501 -3.41 -9.59 7.30
C LEU A 501 -4.96 -9.57 7.26
N GLY A 502 -5.56 -8.84 6.31
CA GLY A 502 -7.02 -8.64 6.19
C GLY A 502 -7.87 -9.91 6.04
N GLY A 503 -7.34 -10.95 5.41
CA GLY A 503 -8.07 -12.17 5.09
C GLY A 503 -8.99 -11.97 3.89
N TRP A 504 -10.10 -12.72 3.86
CA TRP A 504 -11.08 -12.65 2.79
C TRP A 504 -12.05 -11.50 3.02
N THR A 505 -12.30 -10.72 1.97
CA THR A 505 -13.44 -9.81 1.87
C THR A 505 -14.11 -10.00 0.49
N LEU A 506 -15.38 -10.38 0.50
CA LEU A 506 -16.14 -10.84 -0.67
C LEU A 506 -17.33 -9.93 -0.95
N ASP A 507 -17.61 -9.73 -2.22
CA ASP A 507 -18.78 -9.00 -2.69
C ASP A 507 -19.28 -9.52 -4.04
N ASP A 508 -20.57 -9.30 -4.33
CA ASP A 508 -21.25 -9.68 -5.59
C ASP A 508 -20.95 -11.12 -6.05
N VAL A 509 -21.09 -12.11 -5.15
CA VAL A 509 -20.75 -13.52 -5.43
C VAL A 509 -21.86 -14.15 -6.26
N CYS A 510 -21.59 -14.46 -7.53
CA CYS A 510 -22.55 -15.01 -8.47
C CYS A 510 -22.13 -16.36 -9.07
N ILE A 511 -23.10 -17.27 -9.16
CA ILE A 511 -23.04 -18.43 -10.04
C ILE A 511 -23.78 -18.07 -11.33
N VAL A 512 -23.08 -18.20 -12.45
CA VAL A 512 -23.60 -17.85 -13.77
C VAL A 512 -23.47 -19.02 -14.74
N ALA A 513 -24.35 -19.09 -15.73
CA ALA A 513 -24.20 -19.94 -16.89
C ALA A 513 -23.73 -19.11 -18.08
N ALA A 514 -22.57 -19.44 -18.62
CA ALA A 514 -22.07 -18.84 -19.84
C ALA A 514 -22.84 -19.39 -21.05
N ALA A 515 -23.35 -18.49 -21.90
CA ALA A 515 -23.97 -18.88 -23.16
C ALA A 515 -22.97 -19.68 -24.02
N PRO A 516 -23.43 -20.62 -24.87
CA PRO A 516 -22.58 -21.24 -25.87
C PRO A 516 -21.94 -20.15 -26.71
N ALA A 517 -20.61 -20.12 -26.83
CA ALA A 517 -19.94 -19.15 -27.66
C ALA A 517 -20.35 -19.38 -29.13
N PRO A 518 -20.88 -18.37 -29.84
CA PRO A 518 -21.06 -18.46 -31.28
C PRO A 518 -19.71 -18.68 -31.99
N THR A 519 -19.73 -19.32 -33.16
CA THR A 519 -18.49 -19.68 -33.89
C THR A 519 -18.15 -18.58 -34.89
N CYS A 520 -17.81 -17.40 -34.36
CA CYS A 520 -17.56 -16.22 -35.19
C CYS A 520 -16.46 -16.41 -36.23
N GLY A 521 -16.71 -15.86 -37.42
CA GLY A 521 -15.75 -15.78 -38.50
C GLY A 521 -15.66 -17.05 -39.34
N ASN A 522 -16.70 -17.91 -39.28
CA ASN A 522 -16.76 -19.14 -40.05
C ASN A 522 -17.48 -18.97 -41.41
N GLY A 523 -18.06 -17.80 -41.64
CA GLY A 523 -18.79 -17.41 -42.84
C GLY A 523 -20.26 -17.81 -42.84
N ASN A 524 -20.78 -18.38 -41.75
CA ASN A 524 -22.18 -18.74 -41.58
C ASN A 524 -22.75 -17.98 -40.39
N LEU A 525 -23.94 -17.41 -40.55
CA LEU A 525 -24.67 -16.78 -39.46
C LEU A 525 -25.36 -17.86 -38.61
N ASP A 526 -24.74 -18.21 -37.49
CA ASP A 526 -25.22 -19.23 -36.55
C ASP A 526 -26.20 -18.65 -35.50
N GLU A 527 -26.87 -19.53 -34.74
CA GLU A 527 -27.79 -19.10 -33.66
C GLU A 527 -27.00 -18.38 -32.55
N GLY A 528 -27.31 -17.10 -32.32
CA GLY A 528 -26.62 -16.24 -31.36
C GLY A 528 -25.71 -15.18 -31.98
N GLU A 529 -25.52 -15.20 -33.31
CA GLU A 529 -24.72 -14.20 -34.04
C GLU A 529 -25.60 -13.10 -34.62
N ALA A 530 -25.17 -11.83 -34.50
CA ALA A 530 -25.78 -10.71 -35.23
C ALA A 530 -25.18 -10.55 -36.63
N CYS A 531 -23.95 -11.01 -36.83
CA CYS A 531 -23.24 -11.07 -38.11
C CYS A 531 -22.17 -12.19 -38.12
N ASP A 532 -21.69 -12.56 -39.31
CA ASP A 532 -20.45 -13.31 -39.53
C ASP A 532 -19.95 -12.94 -40.96
N ASP A 533 -18.73 -12.43 -41.08
CA ASP A 533 -18.14 -12.04 -42.37
C ASP A 533 -16.92 -12.89 -42.78
N GLY A 534 -16.76 -14.06 -42.15
CA GLY A 534 -15.77 -15.06 -42.50
C GLY A 534 -14.37 -14.83 -41.92
N ASN A 535 -14.23 -13.92 -40.95
CA ASN A 535 -12.99 -13.74 -40.19
C ASN A 535 -13.27 -13.18 -38.77
N ILE A 536 -12.23 -12.90 -37.97
CA ILE A 536 -12.34 -12.37 -36.60
C ILE A 536 -11.58 -11.04 -36.42
N ASP A 537 -11.37 -10.31 -37.52
CA ASP A 537 -10.64 -9.05 -37.55
C ASP A 537 -11.59 -7.90 -37.20
N ASP A 538 -11.28 -7.14 -36.14
CA ASP A 538 -12.11 -6.02 -35.74
C ASP A 538 -12.13 -4.87 -36.77
N GLY A 539 -13.28 -4.21 -36.87
CA GLY A 539 -13.44 -2.96 -37.64
C GLY A 539 -13.82 -3.16 -39.11
N ASP A 540 -14.20 -4.37 -39.51
CA ASP A 540 -14.82 -4.69 -40.79
C ASP A 540 -16.36 -4.88 -40.65
N ALA A 541 -16.95 -5.86 -41.35
CA ALA A 541 -18.40 -6.02 -41.36
C ALA A 541 -18.93 -6.74 -40.10
N CYS A 542 -18.06 -7.44 -39.35
CA CYS A 542 -18.44 -8.13 -38.11
C CYS A 542 -17.33 -8.16 -37.06
N ALA A 543 -17.62 -7.79 -35.81
CA ALA A 543 -16.63 -7.90 -34.72
C ALA A 543 -16.37 -9.37 -34.33
N ALA A 544 -15.24 -9.65 -33.67
CA ALA A 544 -14.92 -11.01 -33.20
C ALA A 544 -15.89 -11.57 -32.13
N THR A 545 -16.80 -10.73 -31.61
CA THR A 545 -17.92 -11.10 -30.73
C THR A 545 -19.22 -11.43 -31.47
N CYS A 546 -19.22 -11.37 -32.80
CA CYS A 546 -20.36 -11.58 -33.71
C CYS A 546 -21.40 -10.47 -33.70
N ASP A 547 -20.95 -9.24 -33.45
CA ASP A 547 -21.79 -8.06 -33.34
C ASP A 547 -21.58 -7.08 -34.48
N LEU A 548 -22.68 -6.43 -34.87
CA LEU A 548 -22.65 -5.36 -35.84
C LEU A 548 -21.97 -4.11 -35.24
N PRO A 549 -21.18 -3.36 -36.04
CA PRO A 549 -20.59 -2.12 -35.56
C PRO A 549 -21.66 -1.06 -35.19
N GLY A 550 -21.89 -0.81 -33.89
CA GLY A 550 -22.46 0.46 -33.40
C GLY A 550 -23.93 0.54 -32.93
N THR A 551 -24.50 -0.44 -32.21
CA THR A 551 -25.82 -0.29 -31.54
C THR A 551 -25.79 -0.73 -30.07
N GLY A 552 -26.19 0.14 -29.12
CA GLY A 552 -26.17 -0.14 -27.67
C GLY A 552 -27.55 -0.19 -27.00
N GLY A 553 -27.70 -1.05 -25.98
CA GLY A 553 -28.87 -1.16 -25.10
C GLY A 553 -28.79 -2.26 -24.02
N ASP A 554 -28.58 -1.85 -22.77
CA ASP A 554 -29.05 -2.32 -21.43
C ASP A 554 -29.39 -3.82 -21.15
N ASP A 555 -28.45 -4.62 -20.62
CA ASP A 555 -28.67 -5.53 -19.46
C ASP A 555 -27.33 -5.99 -18.82
N THR A 556 -27.28 -6.06 -17.48
CA THR A 556 -26.05 -6.00 -16.67
C THR A 556 -25.72 -7.33 -15.96
N GLY A 557 -24.72 -8.05 -16.49
CA GLY A 557 -23.93 -9.05 -15.77
C GLY A 557 -22.61 -8.43 -15.30
N CYS A 558 -22.29 -8.54 -14.00
CA CYS A 558 -21.13 -7.92 -13.37
C CYS A 558 -19.82 -8.30 -14.10
N CYS A 559 -19.29 -7.38 -14.90
CA CYS A 559 -18.03 -7.50 -15.67
C CYS A 559 -17.95 -8.43 -16.89
N SER A 560 -19.04 -9.04 -17.36
CA SER A 560 -19.06 -9.61 -18.71
C SER A 560 -19.03 -8.50 -19.75
N VAL A 561 -18.23 -8.64 -20.82
CA VAL A 561 -18.43 -7.85 -22.04
C VAL A 561 -19.45 -8.56 -22.90
N GLY A 562 -20.69 -8.06 -22.87
CA GLY A 562 -21.76 -8.57 -23.70
C GLY A 562 -21.66 -8.08 -25.14
N ALA A 563 -22.55 -8.60 -25.98
CA ALA A 563 -22.71 -8.34 -27.41
C ALA A 563 -22.93 -6.86 -27.81
N THR A 564 -22.98 -5.93 -26.85
CA THR A 564 -23.16 -4.50 -27.13
C THR A 564 -22.51 -3.63 -26.04
N PRO A 565 -21.81 -2.53 -26.43
CA PRO A 565 -21.11 -1.68 -25.48
C PRO A 565 -22.04 -0.63 -24.87
N GLY A 566 -22.01 -0.49 -23.55
CA GLY A 566 -22.63 0.65 -22.86
C GLY A 566 -22.37 0.72 -21.35
N GLY A 567 -21.23 1.29 -20.97
CA GLY A 567 -21.23 2.50 -20.15
C GLY A 567 -21.21 2.36 -18.64
N ALA A 568 -20.03 2.62 -18.08
CA ALA A 568 -19.75 3.19 -16.77
C ALA A 568 -20.22 2.40 -15.53
N ALA A 569 -19.32 1.56 -15.00
CA ALA A 569 -19.16 1.49 -13.56
C ALA A 569 -18.49 2.80 -13.06
N PHE A 570 -19.23 3.91 -13.14
CA PHE A 570 -18.95 5.08 -12.31
C PHE A 570 -19.80 4.94 -11.05
N LEU A 571 -19.16 4.43 -10.00
CA LEU A 571 -19.56 4.66 -8.63
C LEU A 571 -18.29 4.82 -7.78
N SER A 572 -17.40 5.71 -8.20
CA SER A 572 -16.56 6.45 -7.25
C SER A 572 -17.47 7.45 -6.53
N LEU A 573 -18.26 6.94 -5.57
CA LEU A 573 -18.89 7.79 -4.58
C LEU A 573 -17.77 8.42 -3.75
N PHE A 574 -17.37 9.62 -4.14
CA PHE A 574 -16.78 10.58 -3.24
C PHE A 574 -17.71 10.75 -2.03
N THR A 575 -17.35 10.17 -0.89
CA THR A 575 -17.70 10.76 0.39
C THR A 575 -16.52 11.61 0.86
N LEU A 576 -16.52 12.84 0.36
CA LEU A 576 -15.82 13.97 0.98
C LEU A 576 -16.27 14.12 2.43
N GLY A 577 -15.32 14.58 3.26
CA GLY A 577 -15.33 14.65 4.71
C GLY A 577 -16.63 15.02 5.44
N ALA A 578 -16.84 14.34 6.57
CA ALA A 578 -17.45 14.92 7.76
C ALA A 578 -17.16 14.10 9.02
N LEU A 579 -15.94 14.16 9.57
CA LEU A 579 -15.75 13.87 10.99
C LEU A 579 -16.11 15.11 11.83
N LEU A 580 -17.41 15.16 12.11
CA LEU A 580 -18.03 15.51 13.39
C LEU A 580 -17.23 16.39 14.36
N ARG A 581 -17.58 17.69 14.31
CA ARG A 581 -17.87 18.46 15.53
C ARG A 581 -18.78 17.63 16.46
N ARG A 582 -18.30 17.28 17.65
CA ARG A 582 -19.17 17.21 18.84
C ARG A 582 -18.80 18.31 19.83
N ARG A 583 -19.75 19.25 19.94
CA ARG A 583 -19.79 20.35 20.89
C ARG A 583 -19.69 19.85 22.33
N LYS A 584 -18.87 20.54 23.14
CA LYS A 584 -19.10 20.75 24.58
C LYS A 584 -20.53 21.20 24.85
N ARG A 585 -21.22 20.61 25.86
CA ARG A 585 -21.64 21.30 27.11
C ARG A 585 -22.58 20.50 28.03
N ASN A 586 -22.30 20.66 29.35
CA ASN A 586 -23.13 20.52 30.57
C ASN A 586 -23.40 19.07 31.02
N ASN A 587 -23.05 18.61 32.23
CA ASN A 587 -22.63 19.23 33.49
C ASN A 587 -21.34 18.60 34.04
#